data_AF-A0A9D4UAG1-F1
#
_entry.id   AF-A0A9D4UAG1-F1
#
_cell.length_a   1.000
_cell.length_b   1.000
_cell.length_c   1.000
_cell.angle_alpha   90.00
_cell.angle_beta   90.00
_cell.angle_gamma   90.00
#
_symmetry.space_group_name_H-M   'P 1'
#
loop_
_entity.id
_entity.type
_entity.pdbx_description
1 polymer ?
#
loop_
_entity_poly.entity_id
_entity_poly.type
_entity_poly.pdbx_seq_one_letter_code
_entity_poly.pdbx_strand_id
1 'polypeptide(L)'
;MEERLKVRRKFRYPLYKPLMWHTASYYLNLLRKKGTKKKSLKVWEKEGIRSLCSSLQIWIQQSVETGEVPDCIHDPKALLKDLKTLAKAS
;
A
#
# COMPACT_ATOMS: atom_id res chain seq x y z
N MET A 1 4.16 -14.57 -5.83
CA MET A 1 4.21 -15.77 -6.68
C MET A 1 5.12 -15.53 -7.89
N GLU A 2 4.87 -14.51 -8.71
CA GLU A 2 5.68 -14.20 -9.90
C GLU A 2 7.17 -13.93 -9.62
N GLU A 3 7.48 -13.26 -8.51
CA GLU A 3 8.88 -13.04 -8.09
C GLU A 3 9.58 -14.36 -7.75
N ARG A 4 8.90 -15.25 -7.01
CA ARG A 4 9.41 -16.59 -6.66
C ARG A 4 9.61 -17.46 -7.91
N LEU A 5 8.72 -17.34 -8.89
CA LEU A 5 8.78 -18.03 -10.17
C LEU A 5 9.75 -17.38 -11.17
N LYS A 6 10.40 -16.27 -10.80
CA LYS A 6 11.31 -15.52 -11.68
C LYS A 6 10.69 -15.21 -13.05
N VAL A 7 9.40 -14.88 -13.07
CA VAL A 7 8.67 -14.53 -14.31
C VAL A 7 9.39 -13.40 -15.02
N ARG A 8 9.58 -13.49 -16.35
CA ARG A 8 10.30 -12.46 -17.11
C ARG A 8 9.58 -11.12 -17.00
N ARG A 9 10.33 -10.01 -16.87
CA ARG A 9 9.77 -8.64 -16.68
C ARG A 9 8.69 -8.28 -17.71
N LYS A 10 8.84 -8.70 -18.98
CA LYS A 10 7.86 -8.44 -20.05
C LYS A 10 6.46 -9.04 -19.83
N PHE A 11 6.33 -10.03 -18.95
CA PHE A 11 5.06 -10.67 -18.61
C PHE A 11 4.50 -10.16 -17.27
N ARG A 12 5.24 -9.31 -16.56
CA ARG A 12 4.77 -8.70 -15.32
C ARG A 12 4.07 -7.40 -15.66
N TYR A 13 3.08 -7.04 -14.84
CA TYR A 13 2.49 -5.72 -14.94
C TYR A 13 3.55 -4.64 -14.62
N PRO A 14 3.82 -3.71 -15.55
CA PRO A 14 4.80 -2.66 -15.32
C PRO A 14 4.32 -1.76 -14.18
N LEU A 15 5.25 -1.31 -13.33
CA LEU A 15 4.95 -0.35 -12.24
C LEU A 15 3.91 -0.85 -11.22
N TYR A 16 3.75 -2.17 -11.07
CA TYR A 16 2.85 -2.75 -10.07
C TYR A 16 3.09 -2.20 -8.66
N LYS A 17 4.34 -2.19 -8.20
CA LYS A 17 4.66 -1.69 -6.85
C LYS A 17 4.42 -0.17 -6.71
N PRO A 18 4.86 0.70 -7.65
CA PRO A 18 4.46 2.11 -7.66
C PRO A 18 2.94 2.33 -7.57
N LEU A 19 2.14 1.57 -8.32
CA LEU A 19 0.68 1.66 -8.26
C LEU A 19 0.15 1.29 -6.87
N MET A 20 0.70 0.26 -6.24
CA MET A 20 0.30 -0.16 -4.89
C MET A 20 0.68 0.89 -3.83
N TRP A 21 1.81 1.57 -3.99
CA TRP A 21 2.20 2.71 -3.17
C TRP A 21 1.25 3.90 -3.30
N HIS A 22 0.83 4.26 -4.52
CA HIS A 22 -0.19 5.27 -4.73
C HIS A 22 -1.55 4.86 -4.15
N THR A 23 -1.90 3.59 -4.26
CA THR A 23 -3.13 3.03 -3.67
C THR A 23 -3.13 3.19 -2.15
N ALA A 24 -1.98 2.97 -1.49
CA ALA A 24 -1.82 3.20 -0.06
C ALA A 24 -2.04 4.67 0.33
N SER A 25 -1.45 5.60 -0.43
CA SER A 25 -1.65 7.05 -0.24
C SER A 25 -3.12 7.46 -0.44
N TYR A 26 -3.77 6.92 -1.47
CA TYR A 26 -5.19 7.14 -1.71
C TYR A 26 -6.05 6.69 -0.52
N TYR A 27 -5.86 5.47 -0.02
CA TYR A 27 -6.63 4.95 1.11
C TYR A 27 -6.34 5.70 2.40
N LEU A 28 -5.09 6.13 2.63
CA LEU A 28 -4.76 6.98 3.77
C LEU A 28 -5.55 8.29 3.72
N ASN A 29 -5.57 8.95 2.56
CA ASN A 29 -6.34 10.18 2.36
C ASN A 29 -7.85 9.95 2.49
N LEU A 30 -8.35 8.83 1.97
CA LEU A 30 -9.76 8.43 2.10
C LEU A 30 -10.14 8.24 3.58
N LEU A 31 -9.31 7.54 4.35
CA LEU A 31 -9.54 7.29 5.78
C LEU A 31 -9.48 8.57 6.61
N ARG A 32 -8.51 9.45 6.34
CA ARG A 32 -8.43 10.78 6.96
C ARG A 32 -9.69 11.61 6.69
N LYS A 33 -10.21 11.58 5.45
CA LYS A 33 -11.47 12.25 5.08
C LYS A 33 -12.69 11.58 5.71
N LYS A 34 -12.75 10.24 5.78
CA LYS A 34 -13.86 9.49 6.38
C LYS A 34 -13.94 9.65 7.90
N GLY A 35 -12.86 9.99 8.59
CA GLY A 35 -12.93 10.45 10.00
C GLY A 35 -13.94 11.58 10.23
N THR A 36 -14.25 12.38 9.20
CA THR A 36 -15.26 13.46 9.24
C THR A 36 -16.68 13.04 8.83
N LYS A 37 -16.88 11.86 8.22
CA LYS A 37 -18.18 11.37 7.75
C LYS A 37 -18.31 9.89 8.09
N LYS A 38 -19.26 9.53 8.97
CA LYS A 38 -19.60 8.20 9.54
C LYS A 38 -19.84 7.01 8.54
N LYS A 39 -19.23 6.98 7.36
CA LYS A 39 -19.25 5.81 6.47
C LYS A 39 -18.00 4.96 6.72
N SER A 40 -18.18 3.88 7.45
CA SER A 40 -17.17 2.84 7.68
C SER A 40 -16.73 2.18 6.39
N LEU A 41 -15.53 1.58 6.40
CA LEU A 41 -15.05 0.75 5.30
C LEU A 41 -15.85 -0.56 5.22
N LYS A 42 -16.11 -1.03 4.00
CA LYS A 42 -16.66 -2.37 3.77
C LYS A 42 -15.65 -3.43 4.21
N VAL A 43 -16.13 -4.62 4.56
CA VAL A 43 -15.28 -5.73 5.03
C VAL A 43 -14.18 -6.06 4.03
N TRP A 44 -14.49 -6.13 2.74
CA TRP A 44 -13.50 -6.42 1.70
C TRP A 44 -12.46 -5.30 1.52
N GLU A 45 -12.83 -4.03 1.77
CA GLU A 45 -11.88 -2.91 1.73
C GLU A 45 -10.88 -3.03 2.89
N LYS A 46 -11.35 -3.38 4.09
CA LYS A 46 -10.48 -3.61 5.26
C LYS A 46 -9.49 -4.74 5.01
N GLU A 47 -9.93 -5.83 4.39
CA GLU A 47 -9.06 -6.96 4.06
C GLU A 47 -8.03 -6.59 2.97
N GLY A 48 -8.46 -5.82 1.97
CA GLY A 48 -7.58 -5.28 0.94
C GLY A 48 -6.49 -4.38 1.53
N ILE A 49 -6.85 -3.47 2.45
CA ILE A 49 -5.89 -2.59 3.13
C ILE A 49 -4.94 -3.38 4.03
N ARG A 50 -5.44 -4.40 4.74
CA ARG A 50 -4.58 -5.29 5.55
C ARG A 50 -3.55 -6.01 4.68
N SER A 51 -4.00 -6.58 3.55
CA SER A 51 -3.14 -7.26 2.59
C SER A 51 -2.09 -6.31 2.00
N LEU A 52 -2.51 -5.10 1.62
CA LEU A 52 -1.62 -4.04 1.14
C LEU A 52 -0.57 -3.68 2.19
N CYS A 53 -0.96 -3.47 3.46
CA CYS A 53 -0.02 -3.17 4.54
C CYS A 53 1.04 -4.26 4.73
N SER A 54 0.66 -5.53 4.61
CA SER A 54 1.60 -6.66 4.67
C SER A 54 2.58 -6.64 3.51
N SER A 55 2.11 -6.39 2.28
CA SER A 55 2.97 -6.26 1.09
C SER A 55 3.96 -5.09 1.23
N LEU A 56 3.49 -3.90 1.63
CA LEU A 56 4.33 -2.73 1.84
C LEU A 56 5.39 -2.98 2.92
N GLN A 57 5.02 -3.66 4.01
CA GLN A 57 5.97 -4.01 5.07
C GLN A 57 7.10 -4.90 4.56
N ILE A 58 6.76 -5.92 3.77
CA ILE A 58 7.75 -6.81 3.15
C ILE A 58 8.67 -6.01 2.23
N TRP A 59 8.12 -5.13 1.40
CA TRP A 59 8.91 -4.30 0.47
C TRP A 59 9.84 -3.33 1.19
N ILE A 60 9.40 -2.72 2.29
CA ILE A 60 10.28 -1.89 3.14
C ILE A 60 11.43 -2.73 3.73
N GLN A 61 11.13 -3.94 4.22
CA GLN A 61 12.15 -4.83 4.81
C GLN A 61 13.14 -5.35 3.77
N GLN A 62 12.68 -5.59 2.55
CA GLN A 62 13.51 -6.04 1.43
C GLN A 62 14.45 -4.94 0.89
N SER A 63 14.47 -3.74 1.50
CA SER A 63 15.27 -2.61 1.04
C SER A 63 15.07 -2.33 -0.44
N VAL A 64 13.80 -2.31 -0.86
CA VAL A 64 13.40 -2.25 -2.26
C VAL A 64 14.15 -1.15 -3.02
N GLU A 65 14.69 -1.54 -4.18
CA GLU A 65 15.36 -0.68 -5.16
C GLU A 65 14.63 0.66 -5.26
N THR A 66 15.38 1.75 -5.12
CA THR A 66 14.91 3.14 -5.01
C THR A 66 13.94 3.61 -6.10
N GLY A 67 13.75 2.85 -7.19
CA GLY A 67 12.82 3.17 -8.28
C GLY A 67 11.39 2.61 -8.16
N GLU A 68 11.07 1.78 -7.15
CA GLU A 68 9.71 1.22 -7.00
C GLU A 68 8.82 2.01 -6.02
N VAL A 69 9.41 2.92 -5.22
CA VAL A 69 8.68 3.88 -4.39
C VAL A 69 8.55 5.19 -5.18
N PRO A 70 7.34 5.69 -5.45
CA PRO A 70 7.16 6.98 -6.12
C PRO A 70 7.77 8.15 -5.32
N ASP A 71 8.39 9.12 -6.00
CA ASP A 71 9.07 10.28 -5.38
C ASP A 71 8.16 11.12 -4.47
N CYS A 72 6.85 11.11 -4.74
CA CYS A 72 5.86 11.80 -3.90
C CYS A 72 5.64 11.14 -2.53
N ILE A 73 6.22 9.96 -2.28
CA ILE A 73 6.16 9.24 -1.01
C ILE A 73 7.51 9.39 -0.31
N HIS A 74 7.67 10.50 0.40
CA HIS A 74 8.91 10.85 1.09
C HIS A 74 9.24 9.91 2.26
N ASP A 75 8.22 9.37 2.94
CA ASP A 75 8.42 8.42 4.06
C ASP A 75 7.49 7.20 3.94
N PRO A 76 7.98 6.10 3.33
CA PRO A 76 7.26 4.83 3.22
C PRO A 76 6.88 4.21 4.57
N LYS A 77 7.71 4.39 5.60
CA LYS A 77 7.48 3.82 6.94
C LYS A 77 6.37 4.57 7.67
N ALA A 78 6.38 5.90 7.59
CA ALA A 78 5.31 6.73 8.15
C ALA A 78 3.97 6.45 7.46
N LEU A 79 3.95 6.38 6.11
CA LEU A 79 2.76 6.02 5.34
C LEU A 79 2.15 4.70 5.82
N LEU A 80 2.99 3.66 5.98
CA LEU A 80 2.54 2.36 6.47
C LEU A 80 1.98 2.43 7.90
N LYS A 81 2.65 3.16 8.80
CA LYS A 81 2.23 3.31 10.19
C LYS A 81 0.87 4.00 10.29
N ASP A 82 0.69 5.09 9.57
CA ASP A 82 -0.56 5.87 9.55
C ASP A 82 -1.71 5.04 8.98
N LEU A 83 -1.47 4.35 7.86
CA LEU A 83 -2.47 3.52 7.21
C LEU A 83 -2.93 2.38 8.13
N LYS A 84 -2.00 1.68 8.80
CA LYS A 84 -2.32 0.64 9.79
C LYS A 84 -3.14 1.19 10.97
N THR A 85 -2.82 2.39 11.42
CA THR A 85 -3.49 3.01 12.57
C THR A 85 -4.94 3.37 12.23
N LEU A 86 -5.16 4.05 11.11
CA LEU A 86 -6.50 4.44 10.69
C LEU A 86 -7.34 3.26 10.22
N ALA A 87 -6.73 2.24 9.61
CA ALA A 87 -7.45 1.02 9.21
C ALA A 87 -7.97 0.21 10.40
N LYS A 88 -7.31 0.27 11.57
CA LYS A 88 -7.81 -0.34 12.82
C LYS A 88 -8.94 0.46 13.46
N ALA A 89 -8.96 1.78 13.25
CA ALA A 89 -9.96 2.68 13.81
C ALA A 89 -11.26 2.79 12.98
N SER A 90 -11.28 2.22 11.77
CA SER A 90 -12.39 2.28 10.80
C SER A 90 -13.19 0.98 10.75
#